data_AF-A0A849FBX3-F1
#
_entry.id   AF-A0A849FBX3-F1
#
_cell.length_a   1.000
_cell.length_b   1.000
_cell.length_c   1.000
_cell.angle_alpha   90.00
_cell.angle_beta   90.00
_cell.angle_gamma   90.00
#
_symmetry.space_group_name_H-M   'P 1'
#
loop_
_entity.id
_entity.type
_entity.pdbx_description
1 polymer ?
#
loop_
_entity_poly.entity_id
_entity_poly.type
_entity_poly.pdbx_seq_one_letter_code
_entity_poly.pdbx_strand_id
1 'polypeptide(L)'
;MRTELGGHDGMHYAYGYWGNQTGIAYDPDKISEDELPQTVEDFARFFTERPGEFGFNYENGGSGPSFFQNVTRNIIGAEMDGWLDGEVTEERMAALQPSWDWFLEHSDGYVITASNTDSLQRLSGSEFTMVAGWEDHLYGLQVKGEVSDRIKFYIPEFGMNGGGNFNIIPANAPHPAAALVFLNWVSSAETQTAFNQVFGAAPMHPEADDSKSLVPNEMRKYSTIWPGNPFNTEIRQAFVENVVLER
;
A
#
# COMPACT_ATOMS: atom_id res chain seq x y z
N MET A 1 -21.53 -0.36 8.14
CA MET A 1 -20.31 -1.19 8.09
C MET A 1 -19.99 -1.47 6.63
N ARG A 2 -18.71 -1.41 6.23
CA ARG A 2 -18.30 -1.74 4.85
C ARG A 2 -18.33 -3.26 4.64
N THR A 3 -18.92 -3.71 3.54
CA THR A 3 -18.94 -5.12 3.10
C THR A 3 -18.06 -5.34 1.88
N GLU A 4 -17.52 -4.27 1.29
CA GLU A 4 -16.60 -4.32 0.16
C GLU A 4 -15.25 -3.72 0.60
N LEU A 5 -14.16 -4.44 0.36
CA LEU A 5 -12.78 -4.02 0.69
C LEU A 5 -11.79 -4.59 -0.32
N GLY A 6 -10.87 -3.76 -0.80
CA GLY A 6 -9.78 -4.20 -1.68
C GLY A 6 -10.28 -4.96 -2.92
N GLY A 7 -11.40 -4.54 -3.50
CA GLY A 7 -12.01 -5.19 -4.68
C GLY A 7 -12.77 -6.49 -4.40
N HIS A 8 -12.94 -6.87 -3.14
CA HIS A 8 -13.69 -8.07 -2.76
C HIS A 8 -15.02 -7.70 -2.11
N ASP A 9 -16.10 -8.32 -2.60
CA ASP A 9 -17.41 -8.30 -1.95
C ASP A 9 -17.47 -9.41 -0.87
N GLY A 10 -17.75 -9.00 0.35
CA GLY A 10 -17.93 -9.87 1.50
C GLY A 10 -19.19 -10.74 1.46
N MET A 11 -20.04 -10.60 0.43
CA MET A 11 -21.25 -11.38 0.18
C MET A 11 -22.16 -11.48 1.42
N HIS A 12 -22.24 -10.40 2.20
CA HIS A 12 -22.94 -10.31 3.49
C HIS A 12 -22.43 -11.20 4.65
N TYR A 13 -21.35 -11.96 4.43
CA TYR A 13 -20.69 -12.79 5.44
C TYR A 13 -19.42 -12.15 6.02
N ALA A 14 -18.86 -11.17 5.31
CA ALA A 14 -17.62 -10.49 5.67
C ALA A 14 -17.87 -9.00 5.92
N TYR A 15 -17.38 -8.50 7.06
CA TYR A 15 -17.50 -7.09 7.44
C TYR A 15 -16.12 -6.50 7.69
N GLY A 16 -15.84 -5.37 7.06
CA GLY A 16 -14.58 -4.67 7.21
C GLY A 16 -14.39 -4.20 8.64
N TYR A 17 -13.22 -4.46 9.22
CA TYR A 17 -12.87 -4.01 10.56
C TYR A 17 -11.53 -3.28 10.66
N TRP A 18 -10.71 -3.36 9.61
CA TRP A 18 -9.41 -2.69 9.57
C TRP A 18 -9.20 -2.14 8.17
N GLY A 19 -8.91 -0.85 8.05
CA GLY A 19 -8.47 -0.25 6.79
C GLY A 19 -6.98 0.00 6.80
N ASN A 20 -6.34 -0.26 5.67
CA ASN A 20 -4.94 0.05 5.46
C ASN A 20 -4.73 0.61 4.05
N GLN A 21 -3.66 1.37 3.90
CA GLN A 21 -3.33 2.06 2.66
C GLN A 21 -1.82 2.07 2.47
N THR A 22 -1.37 1.61 1.31
CA THR A 22 0.00 1.83 0.88
C THR A 22 0.17 3.22 0.27
N GLY A 23 1.39 3.71 0.23
CA GLY A 23 1.70 5.04 -0.25
C GLY A 23 3.19 5.30 -0.10
N ILE A 24 3.55 6.56 -0.08
CA ILE A 24 4.92 7.00 0.02
C ILE A 24 5.09 7.79 1.31
N ALA A 25 5.93 7.27 2.20
CA ALA A 25 6.39 7.99 3.37
C ALA A 25 7.55 8.91 2.95
N TYR A 26 7.62 10.12 3.47
CA TYR A 26 8.65 11.09 3.11
C TYR A 26 9.12 11.93 4.29
N ASP A 27 10.37 12.41 4.20
CA ASP A 27 10.97 13.32 5.17
C ASP A 27 10.73 14.77 4.72
N PRO A 28 9.83 15.54 5.38
CA PRO A 28 9.52 16.91 4.97
C PRO A 28 10.70 17.88 5.16
N ASP A 29 11.75 17.48 5.88
CA ASP A 29 12.98 18.27 5.99
C ASP A 29 13.85 18.16 4.71
N LYS A 30 13.57 17.19 3.84
CA LYS A 30 14.32 16.92 2.61
C LYS A 30 13.58 17.23 1.32
N ILE A 31 12.24 17.17 1.33
CA ILE A 31 11.39 17.44 0.17
C ILE A 31 10.09 18.11 0.61
N SER A 32 9.71 19.18 -0.09
CA SER A 32 8.47 19.91 0.18
C SER A 32 7.25 19.20 -0.41
N GLU A 33 6.06 19.53 0.08
CA GLU A 33 4.80 18.90 -0.37
C GLU A 33 4.51 19.13 -1.86
N ASP A 34 4.90 20.29 -2.41
CA ASP A 34 4.72 20.64 -3.82
C ASP A 34 5.73 19.97 -4.77
N GLU A 35 6.81 19.41 -4.23
CA GLU A 35 7.83 18.68 -4.99
C GLU A 35 7.58 17.16 -5.02
N LEU A 36 6.57 16.66 -4.30
CA LEU A 36 6.29 15.23 -4.19
C LEU A 36 5.90 14.62 -5.54
N PRO A 37 6.59 13.57 -6.02
CA PRO A 37 6.27 12.91 -7.28
C PRO A 37 4.85 12.36 -7.33
N GLN A 38 4.12 12.68 -8.41
CA GLN A 38 2.72 12.26 -8.57
C GLN A 38 2.54 11.23 -9.70
N THR A 39 3.39 11.29 -10.73
CA THR A 39 3.35 10.39 -11.90
C THR A 39 4.61 9.53 -12.01
N VAL A 40 4.58 8.52 -12.89
CA VAL A 40 5.76 7.67 -13.18
C VAL A 40 6.94 8.53 -13.66
N GLU A 41 6.69 9.55 -14.47
CA GLU A 41 7.70 10.48 -14.98
C GLU A 41 8.28 11.36 -13.87
N ASP A 42 7.49 11.74 -12.88
CA ASP A 42 8.01 12.47 -11.71
C ASP A 42 8.93 11.58 -10.88
N PHE A 43 8.60 10.29 -10.73
CA PHE A 43 9.49 9.33 -10.05
C PHE A 43 10.78 9.10 -10.84
N ALA A 44 10.72 8.98 -12.17
CA ALA A 44 11.90 8.91 -13.02
C ALA A 44 12.81 10.15 -12.84
N ARG A 45 12.20 11.35 -12.81
CA ARG A 45 12.91 12.61 -12.54
C ARG A 45 13.53 12.62 -11.15
N PHE A 46 12.77 12.22 -10.12
CA PHE A 46 13.28 12.13 -8.75
C PHE A 46 14.47 11.16 -8.65
N PHE A 47 14.40 9.98 -9.28
CA PHE A 47 15.48 9.01 -9.34
C PHE A 47 16.74 9.57 -10.00
N THR A 48 16.58 10.43 -11.01
CA THR A 48 17.69 11.09 -11.70
C THR A 48 18.31 12.22 -10.86
N GLU A 49 17.48 13.04 -10.23
CA GLU A 49 17.94 14.22 -9.48
C GLU A 49 18.44 13.88 -8.07
N ARG A 50 17.94 12.79 -7.49
CA ARG A 50 18.23 12.33 -6.11
C ARG A 50 18.51 10.83 -6.08
N PRO A 51 19.57 10.36 -6.79
CA PRO A 51 19.86 8.93 -6.90
C PRO A 51 20.13 8.30 -5.54
N GLY A 52 19.47 7.16 -5.28
CA GLY A 52 19.62 6.41 -4.03
C GLY A 52 18.80 6.94 -2.85
N GLU A 53 18.05 8.04 -3.02
CA GLU A 53 17.22 8.62 -1.95
C GLU A 53 15.78 8.07 -1.91
N PHE A 54 15.41 7.19 -2.84
CA PHE A 54 14.15 6.43 -2.79
C PHE A 54 14.38 4.98 -2.39
N GLY A 55 13.56 4.46 -1.48
CA GLY A 55 13.61 3.06 -1.05
C GLY A 55 12.27 2.32 -1.20
N PHE A 56 12.30 1.06 -1.63
CA PHE A 56 11.15 0.16 -1.51
C PHE A 56 11.59 -1.29 -1.38
N ASN A 57 10.75 -2.15 -0.83
CA ASN A 57 11.01 -3.58 -0.65
C ASN A 57 10.27 -4.41 -1.71
N TYR A 58 10.70 -5.64 -1.98
CA TYR A 58 9.87 -6.62 -2.72
C TYR A 58 9.46 -7.82 -1.84
N GLU A 59 10.23 -8.08 -0.78
CA GLU A 59 9.97 -9.09 0.24
C GLU A 59 9.59 -8.45 1.58
N ASN A 60 9.01 -9.24 2.49
CA ASN A 60 8.75 -8.84 3.89
C ASN A 60 7.89 -7.56 4.04
N GLY A 61 6.91 -7.39 3.16
CA GLY A 61 5.95 -6.30 3.23
C GLY A 61 5.31 -5.95 1.89
N GLY A 62 4.10 -5.41 1.92
CA GLY A 62 3.35 -5.12 0.70
C GLY A 62 3.56 -3.73 0.08
N SER A 63 4.28 -2.79 0.70
CA SER A 63 4.27 -1.41 0.17
C SER A 63 5.07 -1.27 -1.11
N GLY A 64 6.26 -1.88 -1.20
CA GLY A 64 6.99 -1.90 -2.46
C GLY A 64 6.35 -2.76 -3.56
N PRO A 65 5.74 -3.95 -3.27
CA PRO A 65 4.85 -4.61 -4.21
C PRO A 65 3.74 -3.73 -4.75
N SER A 66 3.10 -2.93 -3.89
CA SER A 66 2.11 -1.97 -4.36
C SER A 66 2.72 -0.91 -5.28
N PHE A 67 3.88 -0.37 -4.92
CA PHE A 67 4.58 0.63 -5.72
C PHE A 67 4.88 0.12 -7.13
N PHE A 68 5.61 -0.99 -7.26
CA PHE A 68 5.98 -1.47 -8.59
C PHE A 68 4.79 -1.96 -9.39
N GLN A 69 3.75 -2.51 -8.75
CA GLN A 69 2.54 -2.92 -9.46
C GLN A 69 1.78 -1.74 -10.04
N ASN A 70 1.65 -0.63 -9.31
CA ASN A 70 0.97 0.56 -9.84
C ASN A 70 1.83 1.31 -10.85
N VAL A 71 3.16 1.36 -10.69
CA VAL A 71 4.06 1.87 -11.74
C VAL A 71 3.88 1.05 -13.02
N THR A 72 3.95 -0.29 -12.92
CA THR A 72 3.71 -1.19 -14.06
C THR A 72 2.36 -0.94 -14.72
N ARG A 73 1.27 -0.86 -13.93
CA ARG A 73 -0.08 -0.60 -14.45
C ARG A 73 -0.14 0.67 -15.28
N ASN A 74 0.50 1.74 -14.81
CA ASN A 74 0.51 3.03 -15.50
C ASN A 74 1.41 3.02 -16.75
N ILE A 75 2.57 2.37 -16.71
CA ILE A 75 3.48 2.23 -17.87
C ILE A 75 2.80 1.49 -19.01
N ILE A 76 2.13 0.36 -18.72
CA ILE A 76 1.49 -0.46 -19.75
C ILE A 76 0.09 0.06 -20.14
N GLY A 77 -0.41 1.09 -19.46
CA GLY A 77 -1.76 1.63 -19.68
C GLY A 77 -2.86 0.61 -19.41
N ALA A 78 -2.71 -0.25 -18.40
CA ALA A 78 -3.69 -1.29 -18.13
C ALA A 78 -5.00 -0.72 -17.56
N GLU A 79 -6.10 -1.09 -18.19
CA GLU A 79 -7.45 -0.86 -17.69
C GLU A 79 -7.70 -1.62 -16.39
N MET A 80 -8.45 -1.02 -15.48
CA MET A 80 -8.65 -1.57 -14.14
C MET A 80 -9.36 -2.93 -14.16
N ASP A 81 -10.40 -3.10 -14.99
CA ASP A 81 -11.14 -4.38 -15.06
C ASP A 81 -10.23 -5.55 -15.45
N GLY A 82 -9.38 -5.33 -16.46
CA GLY A 82 -8.36 -6.31 -16.86
C GLY A 82 -7.34 -6.53 -15.74
N TRP A 83 -6.89 -5.48 -15.06
CA TRP A 83 -5.96 -5.60 -13.93
C TRP A 83 -6.49 -6.49 -12.79
N LEU A 84 -7.81 -6.50 -12.58
CA LEU A 84 -8.48 -7.14 -11.46
C LEU A 84 -8.99 -8.57 -11.74
N ASP A 85 -9.18 -8.97 -12.99
CA ASP A 85 -9.74 -10.30 -13.33
C ASP A 85 -8.84 -11.49 -12.92
N GLY A 86 -7.54 -11.24 -12.72
CA GLY A 86 -6.54 -12.24 -12.33
C GLY A 86 -6.07 -13.16 -13.44
N GLU A 87 -6.51 -12.97 -14.69
CA GLU A 87 -6.14 -13.81 -15.83
C GLU A 87 -4.63 -13.76 -16.11
N VAL A 88 -4.02 -14.91 -16.38
CA VAL A 88 -2.61 -15.02 -16.74
C VAL A 88 -2.50 -15.63 -18.14
N THR A 89 -1.98 -14.85 -19.08
CA THR A 89 -1.67 -15.28 -20.44
C THR A 89 -0.24 -14.90 -20.79
N GLU A 90 0.37 -15.60 -21.75
CA GLU A 90 1.70 -15.27 -22.26
C GLU A 90 1.76 -13.83 -22.80
N GLU A 91 0.71 -13.41 -23.52
CA GLU A 91 0.59 -12.04 -24.05
C GLU A 91 0.58 -11.00 -22.93
N ARG A 92 -0.21 -11.24 -21.87
CA ARG A 92 -0.30 -10.32 -20.73
C ARG A 92 1.01 -10.23 -19.96
N MET A 93 1.70 -11.35 -19.77
CA MET A 93 3.00 -11.36 -19.11
C MET A 93 4.08 -10.68 -19.96
N ALA A 94 4.06 -10.89 -21.29
CA ALA A 94 4.95 -10.20 -22.22
C ALA A 94 4.71 -8.69 -22.26
N ALA A 95 3.46 -8.25 -22.10
CA ALA A 95 3.11 -6.83 -22.04
C ALA A 95 3.72 -6.09 -20.84
N LEU A 96 4.23 -6.79 -19.82
CA LEU A 96 4.88 -6.19 -18.64
C LEU A 96 6.31 -5.71 -18.93
N GLN A 97 6.94 -6.17 -20.02
CA GLN A 97 8.34 -5.90 -20.34
C GLN A 97 8.73 -4.41 -20.29
N PRO A 98 7.94 -3.46 -20.82
CA PRO A 98 8.29 -2.05 -20.76
C PRO A 98 8.45 -1.52 -19.32
N SER A 99 7.74 -2.10 -18.34
CA SER A 99 7.91 -1.73 -16.94
C SER A 99 9.24 -2.23 -16.38
N TRP A 100 9.63 -3.46 -16.71
CA TRP A 100 10.90 -4.03 -16.28
C TRP A 100 12.07 -3.22 -16.85
N ASP A 101 12.00 -2.88 -18.14
CA ASP A 101 12.99 -2.03 -18.81
C ASP A 101 13.10 -0.67 -18.10
N TRP A 102 11.96 -0.05 -17.74
CA TRP A 102 11.94 1.20 -17.00
C TRP A 102 12.60 1.08 -15.62
N PHE A 103 12.31 0.02 -14.86
CA PHE A 103 12.93 -0.19 -13.55
C PHE A 103 14.43 -0.46 -13.64
N LEU A 104 14.90 -1.15 -14.69
CA LEU A 104 16.32 -1.40 -14.93
C LEU A 104 17.05 -0.12 -15.34
N GLU A 105 16.46 0.69 -16.24
CA GLU A 105 17.01 1.98 -16.67
C GLU A 105 17.24 2.93 -15.48
N HIS A 106 16.37 2.88 -14.47
CA HIS A 106 16.44 3.74 -13.28
C HIS A 106 17.03 3.05 -12.05
N SER A 107 17.69 1.90 -12.20
CA SER A 107 18.17 1.06 -11.08
C SER A 107 19.18 1.73 -10.15
N ASP A 108 19.98 2.66 -10.67
CA ASP A 108 20.90 3.50 -9.88
C ASP A 108 20.15 4.57 -9.04
N GLY A 109 18.89 4.83 -9.35
CA GLY A 109 18.08 5.88 -8.73
C GLY A 109 17.36 5.47 -7.45
N TYR A 110 17.17 4.17 -7.21
CA TYR A 110 16.45 3.64 -6.06
C TYR A 110 17.16 2.47 -5.36
N VAL A 111 16.81 2.26 -4.10
CA VAL A 111 17.34 1.18 -3.28
C VAL A 111 16.26 0.15 -2.97
N ILE A 112 16.58 -1.12 -3.21
CA ILE A 112 15.75 -2.22 -2.72
C ILE A 112 16.09 -2.50 -1.26
N THR A 113 15.14 -2.20 -0.38
CA THR A 113 15.22 -2.41 1.08
C THR A 113 14.78 -3.82 1.47
N ALA A 114 15.20 -4.29 2.64
CA ALA A 114 14.94 -5.66 3.09
C ALA A 114 13.49 -5.94 3.51
N SER A 115 12.75 -4.91 3.92
CA SER A 115 11.36 -4.98 4.41
C SER A 115 10.74 -3.59 4.51
N ASN A 116 9.42 -3.50 4.72
CA ASN A 116 8.77 -2.23 5.04
C ASN A 116 9.39 -1.54 6.28
N THR A 117 9.76 -2.33 7.30
CA THR A 117 10.36 -1.80 8.53
C THR A 117 11.74 -1.20 8.25
N ASP A 118 12.56 -1.89 7.45
CA ASP A 118 13.86 -1.40 7.00
C ASP A 118 13.72 -0.06 6.26
N SER A 119 12.77 0.04 5.32
CA SER A 119 12.52 1.28 4.57
C SER A 119 12.18 2.44 5.50
N LEU A 120 11.23 2.25 6.43
CA LEU A 120 10.75 3.31 7.32
C LEU A 120 11.81 3.73 8.35
N GLN A 121 12.61 2.80 8.87
CA GLN A 121 13.70 3.12 9.79
C GLN A 121 14.82 3.91 9.11
N ARG A 122 15.21 3.52 7.88
CA ARG A 122 16.21 4.23 7.09
C ARG A 122 15.73 5.61 6.64
N LEU A 123 14.43 5.76 6.33
CA LEU A 123 13.81 7.06 6.13
C LEU A 123 13.88 7.93 7.40
N SER A 124 13.52 7.37 8.56
CA SER A 124 13.59 8.09 9.83
C SER A 124 15.02 8.54 10.18
N GLY A 125 16.02 7.74 9.82
CA GLY A 125 17.44 8.04 9.95
C GLY A 125 17.98 9.04 8.92
N SER A 126 17.10 9.63 8.09
CA SER A 126 17.47 10.56 7.02
C SER A 126 18.45 9.95 6.01
N GLU A 127 18.41 8.64 5.80
CA GLU A 127 19.12 8.01 4.68
C GLU A 127 18.33 8.22 3.38
N PHE A 128 17.04 7.88 3.40
CA PHE A 128 16.12 8.15 2.30
C PHE A 128 15.46 9.52 2.42
N THR A 129 14.93 10.01 1.31
CA THR A 129 14.00 11.15 1.24
C THR A 129 12.57 10.65 1.14
N MET A 130 12.35 9.54 0.44
CA MET A 130 11.04 8.91 0.29
C MET A 130 11.15 7.39 0.28
N VAL A 131 10.15 6.70 0.83
CA VAL A 131 10.05 5.24 0.71
C VAL A 131 8.61 4.77 0.51
N ALA A 132 8.42 3.66 -0.18
CA ALA A 132 7.11 3.00 -0.19
C ALA A 132 6.78 2.44 1.20
N GLY A 133 5.62 2.81 1.76
CA GLY A 133 5.20 2.41 3.11
C GLY A 133 3.71 2.07 3.23
N TRP A 134 3.31 1.62 4.42
CA TRP A 134 1.91 1.49 4.84
C TRP A 134 1.59 2.57 5.88
N GLU A 135 0.43 3.22 5.77
CA GLU A 135 0.05 4.32 6.66
C GLU A 135 -0.06 3.88 8.14
N ASP A 136 -0.68 2.73 8.39
CA ASP A 136 -0.93 2.18 9.73
C ASP A 136 0.36 1.64 10.35
N HIS A 137 1.23 1.06 9.53
CA HIS A 137 2.55 0.64 9.98
C HIS A 137 3.44 1.83 10.35
N LEU A 138 3.47 2.89 9.52
CA LEU A 138 4.21 4.12 9.84
C LEU A 138 3.70 4.73 11.15
N TYR A 139 2.38 4.91 11.27
CA TYR A 139 1.77 5.43 12.50
C TYR A 139 2.14 4.58 13.72
N GLY A 140 2.03 3.26 13.60
CA GLY A 140 2.38 2.33 14.69
C GLY A 140 3.84 2.43 15.13
N LEU A 141 4.78 2.65 14.20
CA LEU A 141 6.19 2.87 14.52
C LEU A 141 6.43 4.25 15.14
N GLN A 142 5.70 5.28 14.71
CA GLN A 142 5.76 6.62 15.30
C GLN A 142 5.28 6.63 16.75
N VAL A 143 4.16 5.97 17.04
CA VAL A 143 3.63 5.84 18.41
C VAL A 143 4.63 5.12 19.33
N LYS A 144 5.40 4.16 18.80
CA LYS A 144 6.45 3.46 19.55
C LYS A 144 7.76 4.25 19.66
N GLY A 145 7.91 5.36 18.94
CA GLY A 145 9.15 6.12 18.85
C GLY A 145 10.25 5.44 18.03
N GLU A 146 9.93 4.41 17.25
CA GLU A 146 10.88 3.71 16.37
C GLU A 146 11.13 4.47 15.06
N VAL A 147 10.13 5.28 14.63
CA VAL A 147 10.21 6.20 13.50
C VAL A 147 9.81 7.59 13.98
N SER A 148 10.45 8.63 13.47
CA SER A 148 10.15 10.01 13.84
C SER A 148 8.74 10.42 13.41
N ASP A 149 8.05 11.15 14.29
CA ASP A 149 6.75 11.79 14.04
C ASP A 149 6.78 12.87 12.94
N ARG A 150 7.97 13.34 12.56
CA ARG A 150 8.14 14.26 11.42
C ARG A 150 7.81 13.63 10.08
N ILE A 151 7.95 12.30 9.96
CA ILE A 151 7.75 11.60 8.70
C ILE A 151 6.27 11.68 8.31
N LYS A 152 6.04 12.20 7.10
CA LYS A 152 4.70 12.36 6.52
C LYS A 152 4.44 11.29 5.47
N PHE A 153 3.21 11.22 4.98
CA PHE A 153 2.76 10.17 4.08
C PHE A 153 1.81 10.73 3.01
N TYR A 154 1.91 10.23 1.78
CA TYR A 154 0.97 10.58 0.71
C TYR A 154 0.67 9.39 -0.23
N ILE A 155 -0.40 9.51 -1.02
CA ILE A 155 -0.73 8.62 -2.13
C ILE A 155 -0.51 9.39 -3.44
N PRO A 156 0.41 8.95 -4.32
CA PRO A 156 0.59 9.54 -5.65
C PRO A 156 -0.67 9.46 -6.49
N GLU A 157 -0.84 10.39 -7.45
CA GLU A 157 -2.01 10.41 -8.34
C GLU A 157 -2.17 9.17 -9.21
N PHE A 158 -1.05 8.54 -9.60
CA PHE A 158 -1.06 7.27 -10.34
C PHE A 158 -1.65 6.09 -9.51
N GLY A 159 -1.74 6.30 -8.20
CA GLY A 159 -2.44 5.47 -7.24
C GLY A 159 -1.59 4.40 -6.54
N MET A 160 -2.00 4.03 -5.34
CA MET A 160 -1.36 2.99 -4.53
C MET A 160 -2.43 2.09 -3.91
N ASN A 161 -2.11 0.82 -3.72
CA ASN A 161 -3.08 -0.18 -3.30
C ASN A 161 -3.55 0.11 -1.87
N GLY A 162 -4.85 0.35 -1.74
CA GLY A 162 -5.55 0.30 -0.46
C GLY A 162 -6.15 -1.07 -0.22
N GLY A 163 -6.65 -1.25 0.99
CA GLY A 163 -7.37 -2.45 1.33
C GLY A 163 -7.88 -2.42 2.75
N GLY A 164 -8.07 -3.62 3.26
CA GLY A 164 -8.49 -3.81 4.62
C GLY A 164 -8.67 -5.27 4.93
N ASN A 165 -8.98 -5.54 6.19
CA ASN A 165 -9.25 -6.88 6.66
C ASN A 165 -10.74 -7.03 6.93
N PHE A 166 -11.29 -8.15 6.48
CA PHE A 166 -12.61 -8.59 6.85
C PHE A 166 -12.58 -9.43 8.13
N ASN A 167 -13.64 -9.33 8.91
CA ASN A 167 -14.01 -10.35 9.88
C ASN A 167 -15.16 -11.21 9.32
N ILE A 168 -15.06 -12.52 9.52
CA ILE A 168 -16.03 -13.53 9.05
C ILE A 168 -16.30 -14.52 10.19
N ILE A 169 -17.53 -15.02 10.30
CA ILE A 169 -17.87 -16.13 11.19
C ILE A 169 -17.89 -17.43 10.37
N PRO A 170 -17.06 -18.44 10.72
CA PRO A 170 -17.14 -19.75 10.08
C PRO A 170 -18.53 -20.38 10.24
N ALA A 171 -19.03 -21.02 9.19
CA ALA A 171 -20.34 -21.66 9.20
C ALA A 171 -20.49 -22.75 10.29
N ASN A 172 -19.37 -23.34 10.73
CA ASN A 172 -19.29 -24.36 11.78
C ASN A 172 -18.80 -23.81 13.13
N ALA A 173 -18.86 -22.50 13.37
CA ALA A 173 -18.45 -21.91 14.65
C ALA A 173 -19.21 -22.57 15.81
N PRO A 174 -18.52 -23.07 16.86
CA PRO A 174 -19.18 -23.76 17.98
C PRO A 174 -20.05 -22.83 18.84
N HIS A 175 -19.81 -21.52 18.75
CA HIS A 175 -20.51 -20.47 19.50
C HIS A 175 -20.89 -19.29 18.58
N PRO A 176 -21.81 -19.48 17.62
CA PRO A 176 -22.11 -18.46 16.60
C PRO A 176 -22.70 -17.18 17.22
N ALA A 177 -23.50 -17.30 18.28
CA ALA A 177 -24.06 -16.14 18.98
C ALA A 177 -22.96 -15.29 19.65
N ALA A 178 -21.97 -15.91 20.29
CA ALA A 178 -20.85 -15.18 20.89
C ALA A 178 -19.97 -14.52 19.82
N ALA A 179 -19.75 -15.20 18.69
CA ALA A 179 -19.02 -14.64 17.55
C ALA A 179 -19.74 -13.42 16.96
N LEU A 180 -21.08 -13.43 16.87
CA LEU A 180 -21.87 -12.28 16.44
C LEU A 180 -21.73 -11.09 17.41
N VAL A 181 -21.72 -11.34 18.73
CA VAL A 181 -21.49 -10.27 19.73
C VAL A 181 -20.11 -9.65 19.55
N PHE A 182 -19.08 -10.48 19.32
CA PHE A 182 -17.73 -9.99 19.05
C PHE A 182 -17.66 -9.18 17.75
N LEU A 183 -18.26 -9.68 16.66
CA LEU A 183 -18.33 -8.94 15.38
C LEU A 183 -19.02 -7.59 15.52
N ASN A 184 -20.13 -7.54 16.28
CA ASN A 184 -20.83 -6.29 16.53
C ASN A 184 -19.97 -5.30 17.32
N TRP A 185 -19.26 -5.77 18.34
CA TRP A 185 -18.38 -4.92 19.14
C TRP A 185 -17.17 -4.42 18.35
N VAL A 186 -16.45 -5.29 17.65
CA VAL A 186 -15.21 -4.94 16.92
C VAL A 186 -15.48 -3.98 15.75
N SER A 187 -16.67 -4.06 15.16
CA SER A 187 -17.09 -3.20 14.05
C SER A 187 -17.86 -1.94 14.50
N SER A 188 -18.08 -1.75 15.80
CA SER A 188 -18.76 -0.57 16.33
C SER A 188 -17.96 0.72 16.09
N ALA A 189 -18.64 1.87 16.01
CA ALA A 189 -18.01 3.17 15.84
C ALA A 189 -16.96 3.46 16.94
N GLU A 190 -17.26 3.10 18.18
CA GLU A 190 -16.36 3.27 19.33
C GLU A 190 -15.09 2.44 19.19
N THR A 191 -15.21 1.14 18.89
CA THR A 191 -14.02 0.29 18.73
C THR A 191 -13.19 0.68 17.50
N GLN A 192 -13.84 1.07 16.40
CA GLN A 192 -13.14 1.54 15.19
C GLN A 192 -12.41 2.86 15.44
N THR A 193 -12.99 3.77 16.23
CA THR A 193 -12.32 4.98 16.73
C THR A 193 -11.10 4.61 17.58
N ALA A 194 -11.23 3.64 18.48
CA ALA A 194 -10.11 3.17 19.29
C ALA A 194 -9.00 2.56 18.43
N PHE A 195 -9.33 1.81 17.36
CA PHE A 195 -8.33 1.31 16.42
C PHE A 195 -7.57 2.44 15.71
N ASN A 196 -8.27 3.49 15.28
CA ASN A 196 -7.62 4.66 14.71
C ASN A 196 -6.66 5.32 15.70
N GLN A 197 -7.11 5.55 16.94
CA GLN A 197 -6.32 6.21 17.97
C GLN A 197 -5.07 5.42 18.36
N VAL A 198 -5.19 4.09 18.49
CA VAL A 198 -4.11 3.23 18.98
C VAL A 198 -3.18 2.78 17.85
N PHE A 199 -3.72 2.53 16.65
CA PHE A 199 -2.97 1.89 15.55
C PHE A 199 -2.93 2.70 14.25
N GLY A 200 -3.64 3.82 14.15
CA GLY A 200 -3.69 4.64 12.93
C GLY A 200 -4.49 4.01 11.79
N ALA A 201 -5.15 2.87 12.06
CA ALA A 201 -5.98 2.18 11.08
C ALA A 201 -7.08 3.12 10.56
N ALA A 202 -7.34 3.06 9.25
CA ALA A 202 -8.47 3.76 8.68
C ALA A 202 -9.77 3.09 9.17
N PRO A 203 -10.71 3.83 9.78
CA PRO A 203 -11.94 3.22 10.28
C PRO A 203 -12.83 2.65 9.17
N MET A 204 -13.46 1.50 9.44
CA MET A 204 -14.44 0.87 8.54
C MET A 204 -15.90 1.20 8.88
N HIS A 205 -16.10 2.02 9.91
CA HIS A 205 -17.41 2.52 10.35
C HIS A 205 -17.54 4.02 10.03
N PRO A 206 -18.61 4.47 9.37
CA PRO A 206 -18.74 5.87 8.92
C PRO A 206 -18.87 6.88 10.07
N GLU A 207 -19.29 6.43 11.26
CA GLU A 207 -19.41 7.27 12.46
C GLU A 207 -18.16 7.23 13.36
N ALA A 208 -17.11 6.52 12.97
CA ALA A 208 -15.87 6.49 13.73
C ALA A 208 -15.00 7.72 13.43
N ASP A 209 -14.23 8.15 14.43
CA ASP A 209 -13.23 9.21 14.28
C ASP A 209 -11.98 8.64 13.56
N ASP A 210 -11.59 9.31 12.49
CA ASP A 210 -10.44 8.97 11.64
C ASP A 210 -9.29 9.97 11.76
N SER A 211 -9.32 10.88 12.73
CA SER A 211 -8.38 11.99 12.88
C SER A 211 -6.91 11.59 13.12
N LYS A 212 -6.63 10.31 13.41
CA LYS A 212 -5.27 9.77 13.51
C LYS A 212 -4.82 9.00 12.27
N SER A 213 -5.66 8.87 11.25
CA SER A 213 -5.19 8.37 9.96
C SER A 213 -4.22 9.39 9.35
N LEU A 214 -3.05 8.91 8.91
CA LEU A 214 -2.02 9.77 8.31
C LEU A 214 -2.45 10.32 6.94
N VAL A 215 -3.36 9.61 6.25
CA VAL A 215 -3.89 10.01 4.94
C VAL A 215 -5.30 10.61 5.08
N PRO A 216 -5.50 11.88 4.66
CA PRO A 216 -6.82 12.48 4.58
C PRO A 216 -7.73 11.76 3.59
N ASN A 217 -9.05 11.75 3.86
CA ASN A 217 -10.03 11.09 2.98
C ASN A 217 -10.01 11.59 1.53
N GLU A 218 -9.72 12.88 1.31
CA GLU A 218 -9.62 13.45 -0.05
C GLU A 218 -8.52 12.80 -0.90
N MET A 219 -7.42 12.39 -0.26
CA MET A 219 -6.31 11.73 -0.94
C MET A 219 -6.62 10.26 -1.26
N ARG A 220 -7.54 9.63 -0.52
CA ARG A 220 -7.97 8.24 -0.77
C ARG A 220 -8.69 8.06 -2.11
N LYS A 221 -9.02 9.13 -2.84
CA LYS A 221 -9.47 9.05 -4.24
C LYS A 221 -8.43 8.40 -5.17
N TYR A 222 -7.15 8.41 -4.79
CA TYR A 222 -6.06 7.75 -5.50
C TYR A 222 -5.78 6.32 -4.98
N SER A 223 -6.58 5.81 -4.04
CA SER A 223 -6.47 4.43 -3.59
C SER A 223 -6.87 3.47 -4.73
N THR A 224 -6.03 2.47 -5.01
CA THR A 224 -6.26 1.44 -6.01
C THR A 224 -6.46 0.07 -5.38
N ILE A 225 -6.84 -0.91 -6.19
CA ILE A 225 -7.10 -2.29 -5.76
C ILE A 225 -5.97 -3.19 -6.25
N TRP A 226 -5.64 -4.20 -5.45
CA TRP A 226 -4.62 -5.20 -5.79
C TRP A 226 -5.00 -5.95 -7.07
N PRO A 227 -4.02 -6.32 -7.93
CA PRO A 227 -4.33 -7.17 -9.07
C PRO A 227 -5.01 -8.47 -8.61
N GLY A 228 -5.86 -9.03 -9.47
CA GLY A 228 -6.53 -10.31 -9.20
C GLY A 228 -5.51 -11.45 -9.06
N ASN A 229 -5.82 -12.47 -8.25
CA ASN A 229 -5.04 -13.71 -8.24
C ASN A 229 -5.54 -14.66 -9.34
N PRO A 230 -4.65 -15.43 -10.01
CA PRO A 230 -3.22 -15.58 -9.74
C PRO A 230 -2.29 -14.50 -10.29
N PHE A 231 -2.74 -13.60 -11.17
CA PHE A 231 -1.89 -12.59 -11.82
C PHE A 231 -1.04 -11.73 -10.85
N ASN A 232 -1.58 -11.34 -9.69
CA ASN A 232 -0.82 -10.63 -8.66
C ASN A 232 0.45 -11.38 -8.21
N THR A 233 0.36 -12.69 -8.03
CA THR A 233 1.51 -13.54 -7.70
C THR A 233 2.53 -13.55 -8.84
N GLU A 234 2.05 -13.71 -10.07
CA GLU A 234 2.91 -13.79 -11.26
C GLU A 234 3.65 -12.47 -11.53
N ILE A 235 3.01 -11.31 -11.38
CA ILE A 235 3.69 -10.01 -11.55
C ILE A 235 4.82 -9.86 -10.52
N ARG A 236 4.60 -10.28 -9.27
CA ARG A 236 5.61 -10.18 -8.21
C ARG A 236 6.81 -11.07 -8.51
N GLN A 237 6.56 -12.29 -8.96
CA GLN A 237 7.62 -13.19 -9.39
C GLN A 237 8.37 -12.64 -10.60
N ALA A 238 7.65 -12.17 -11.62
CA ALA A 238 8.25 -11.57 -12.81
C ALA A 238 9.11 -10.34 -12.48
N PHE A 239 8.70 -9.49 -11.53
CA PHE A 239 9.54 -8.37 -11.07
C PHE A 239 10.87 -8.86 -10.47
N VAL A 240 10.84 -9.92 -9.65
CA VAL A 240 12.07 -10.50 -9.10
C VAL A 240 12.98 -11.01 -10.21
N GLU A 241 12.43 -11.79 -11.13
CA GLU A 241 13.18 -12.41 -12.23
C GLU A 241 13.76 -11.39 -13.22
N ASN A 242 13.02 -10.32 -13.54
CA ASN A 242 13.39 -9.39 -14.62
C ASN A 242 14.04 -8.10 -14.11
N VAL A 243 13.94 -7.78 -12.81
CA VAL A 243 14.49 -6.54 -12.25
C VAL A 243 15.46 -6.83 -11.11
N VAL A 244 15.07 -7.61 -10.11
CA VAL A 244 15.88 -7.79 -8.90
C VAL A 244 17.14 -8.62 -9.17
N LEU A 245 17.06 -9.63 -10.04
CA LEU A 245 18.19 -10.50 -10.37
C LEU A 245 19.10 -9.94 -11.48
N GLU A 246 18.63 -8.95 -12.23
CA GLU A 246 19.32 -8.42 -13.43
C GLU A 246 20.04 -7.08 -13.18
N ARG A 247 19.90 -6.51 -11.97
CA ARG A 247 20.54 -5.24 -11.55
C ARG A 247 21.92 -5.42 -10.92
#